data_AF-A0A059ANR1-F1
#
_entry.id   AF-A0A059ANR1-F1
#
_cell.length_a   1.000
_cell.length_b   1.000
_cell.length_c   1.000
_cell.angle_alpha   90.00
_cell.angle_beta   90.00
_cell.angle_gamma   90.00
#
_symmetry.space_group_name_H-M   'P 1'
#
loop_
_entity.id
_entity.type
_entity.pdbx_description
1 polymer ?
#
loop_
_entity_poly.entity_id
_entity_poly.type
_entity_poly.pdbx_seq_one_letter_code
_entity_poly.pdbx_strand_id
1 'polypeptide(L)'
;MGPQMPKFIFLGYLTQLLSSVVEQVDHEMVQGDSVNGHQLLFSITKLVPSLFLCCLGKEEEHHDARISLYFRHKLLMLMTRLSGQGLEASVLTLWLQLLQKYFQDLMSEQISMLEPVVDDSLEGSPFSASVFEENIQGTNLYHLKRQAIFLFIKCSLRLIFSEEVVDQQCDCLSARPCLSSHPEYCSQKKVLGELYKWLSQNLQHDTHCDSETYMEKCMHFGSSFIRLYAQEDDLLFKVLLEVLSIPIPGSEKFDEVKERIPDSRENTLIHLSNLFNPFNLFHSFLAEIKYDHQVLLDYLISKDMGISCAEYLLRCLRLISESWEAFLQFSYVRSPKEWPSTKERKISQLKVNFRLEPYSTGNFRHGHKLQGAGGKPFDKAKLCLLSLKYSVENLHQKNLFPYNPKVLLRRLTEFQELCFNKGCMGRVGEGRLT
;
A
#
# COMPACT_ATOMS: atom_id res chain seq x y z
N MET A 1 -11.01 18.12 -39.67
CA MET A 1 -11.32 17.20 -38.56
C MET A 1 -11.30 15.79 -39.10
N GLY A 2 -10.37 14.95 -38.64
CA GLY A 2 -10.22 13.58 -39.16
C GLY A 2 -11.33 12.64 -38.67
N PRO A 3 -11.63 11.55 -39.41
CA PRO A 3 -12.72 10.61 -39.12
C PRO A 3 -12.58 9.82 -37.80
N GLN A 4 -11.44 9.90 -37.10
CA GLN A 4 -11.21 9.19 -35.84
C GLN A 4 -11.58 9.96 -34.56
N MET A 5 -11.72 11.29 -34.63
CA MET A 5 -12.06 12.12 -33.45
C MET A 5 -13.40 11.72 -32.78
N PRO A 6 -14.49 11.45 -33.52
CA PRO A 6 -15.76 11.05 -32.90
C PRO A 6 -15.66 9.72 -32.13
N LYS A 7 -14.82 8.79 -32.60
CA LYS A 7 -14.61 7.48 -31.98
C LYS A 7 -13.95 7.63 -30.60
N PHE A 8 -12.89 8.41 -30.48
CA PHE A 8 -12.19 8.59 -29.21
C PHE A 8 -13.01 9.36 -28.19
N ILE A 9 -13.80 10.35 -28.65
CA ILE A 9 -14.74 11.06 -27.79
C ILE A 9 -15.78 10.08 -27.21
N PHE A 10 -16.38 9.25 -28.06
CA PHE A 10 -17.32 8.23 -27.63
C PHE A 10 -16.70 7.25 -26.62
N LEU A 11 -15.53 6.69 -26.93
CA LEU A 11 -14.83 5.77 -26.04
C LEU A 11 -14.49 6.43 -24.69
N GLY A 12 -14.06 7.69 -24.70
CA GLY A 12 -13.78 8.46 -23.50
C GLY A 12 -15.00 8.63 -22.61
N TYR A 13 -16.15 9.00 -23.20
CA TYR A 13 -17.42 9.08 -22.47
C TYR A 13 -17.91 7.71 -21.98
N LEU A 14 -17.74 6.66 -22.78
CA LEU A 14 -18.12 5.30 -22.39
C LEU A 14 -17.31 4.82 -21.18
N THR A 15 -15.98 4.96 -21.20
CA THR A 15 -15.13 4.55 -20.05
C THR A 15 -15.47 5.36 -18.80
N GLN A 16 -15.76 6.66 -18.95
CA GLN A 16 -16.18 7.51 -17.84
C GLN A 16 -17.55 7.09 -17.28
N LEU A 17 -18.53 6.82 -18.15
CA LEU A 17 -19.85 6.35 -17.77
C LEU A 17 -19.75 5.03 -17.00
N LEU A 18 -18.99 4.05 -17.52
CA LEU A 18 -18.78 2.77 -16.84
C LEU A 18 -18.14 2.97 -15.46
N SER A 19 -17.17 3.87 -15.34
CA SER A 19 -16.54 4.18 -14.06
C SER A 19 -17.54 4.77 -13.05
N SER A 20 -18.41 5.69 -13.49
CA SER A 20 -19.44 6.28 -12.64
C SER A 20 -20.55 5.29 -12.26
N VAL A 21 -20.92 4.38 -13.17
CA VAL A 21 -21.88 3.30 -12.88
C VAL A 21 -21.32 2.35 -11.83
N VAL A 22 -20.05 1.93 -11.96
CA VAL A 22 -19.40 1.06 -10.96
C VAL A 22 -19.41 1.71 -9.58
N GLU A 23 -19.11 3.01 -9.50
CA GLU A 23 -19.09 3.76 -8.25
C GLU A 23 -20.48 3.83 -7.58
N GLN A 24 -21.54 4.06 -8.38
CA GLN A 24 -22.91 4.07 -7.86
C GLN A 24 -23.36 2.70 -7.35
N VAL A 25 -23.07 1.63 -8.10
CA VAL A 25 -23.45 0.28 -7.72
C VAL A 25 -22.71 -0.16 -6.46
N ASP A 26 -21.42 0.16 -6.34
CA ASP A 26 -20.62 -0.19 -5.16
C ASP A 26 -21.18 0.50 -3.89
N HIS A 27 -21.58 1.77 -4.00
CA HIS A 27 -22.24 2.49 -2.90
C HIS A 27 -23.59 1.89 -2.50
N GLU A 28 -24.40 1.45 -3.47
CA GLU A 28 -25.68 0.79 -3.21
C GLU A 28 -25.50 -0.57 -2.54
N MET A 29 -24.47 -1.34 -2.94
CA MET A 29 -24.16 -2.65 -2.37
C MET A 29 -23.73 -2.60 -0.91
N VAL A 30 -22.97 -1.57 -0.51
CA VAL A 30 -22.63 -1.34 0.90
C VAL A 30 -23.88 -1.08 1.76
N GLN A 31 -25.00 -0.65 1.16
CA GLN A 31 -26.28 -0.39 1.84
C GLN A 31 -27.29 -1.54 1.70
N GLY A 32 -27.03 -2.54 0.84
CA GLY A 32 -27.80 -3.77 0.70
C GLY A 32 -27.34 -4.64 -0.47
N ASP A 33 -27.13 -5.95 -0.23
CA ASP A 33 -26.74 -6.91 -1.27
C ASP A 33 -27.84 -7.05 -2.35
N SER A 34 -27.61 -6.45 -3.52
CA SER A 34 -28.48 -6.62 -4.68
C SER A 34 -27.83 -7.55 -5.70
N VAL A 35 -28.48 -8.69 -5.99
CA VAL A 35 -28.03 -9.68 -6.98
C VAL A 35 -27.81 -9.05 -8.36
N ASN A 36 -28.63 -8.05 -8.71
CA ASN A 36 -28.55 -7.34 -10.00
C ASN A 36 -27.28 -6.48 -10.12
N GLY A 37 -26.79 -5.88 -9.02
CA GLY A 37 -25.56 -5.10 -9.03
C GLY A 37 -24.34 -5.97 -9.33
N HIS A 38 -24.26 -7.18 -8.77
CA HIS A 38 -23.13 -8.10 -9.00
C HIS A 38 -23.06 -8.51 -10.46
N GLN A 39 -24.21 -8.80 -11.08
CA GLN A 39 -24.27 -9.18 -12.50
C GLN A 39 -23.83 -8.03 -13.42
N LEU A 40 -24.20 -6.79 -13.10
CA LEU A 40 -23.77 -5.62 -13.86
C LEU A 40 -22.27 -5.43 -13.78
N LEU A 41 -21.70 -5.47 -12.57
CA LEU A 41 -20.26 -5.29 -12.35
C LEU A 41 -19.43 -6.39 -13.02
N PHE A 42 -19.92 -7.64 -12.99
CA PHE A 42 -19.31 -8.75 -13.71
C PHE A 42 -19.33 -8.54 -15.23
N SER A 43 -20.43 -8.01 -15.76
CA SER A 43 -20.55 -7.67 -17.18
C SER A 43 -19.56 -6.57 -17.59
N ILE A 44 -19.42 -5.53 -16.76
CA ILE A 44 -18.45 -4.44 -16.98
C ILE A 44 -17.02 -4.99 -16.92
N THR A 45 -16.73 -5.87 -15.96
CA THR A 45 -15.42 -6.53 -15.81
C THR A 45 -15.02 -7.29 -17.08
N LYS A 46 -15.96 -8.02 -17.69
CA LYS A 46 -15.72 -8.74 -18.96
C LYS A 46 -15.47 -7.82 -20.15
N LEU A 47 -15.95 -6.58 -20.11
CA LEU A 47 -15.73 -5.60 -21.19
C LEU A 47 -14.34 -4.96 -21.13
N VAL A 48 -13.65 -5.00 -19.99
CA VAL A 48 -12.35 -4.33 -19.78
C VAL A 48 -11.33 -4.67 -20.88
N PRO A 49 -11.06 -5.94 -21.24
CA PRO A 49 -10.09 -6.26 -22.28
C PRO A 49 -10.43 -5.67 -23.65
N SER A 50 -11.72 -5.66 -24.00
CA SER A 50 -12.20 -5.05 -25.25
C SER A 50 -12.01 -3.53 -25.24
N LEU A 51 -12.25 -2.86 -24.11
CA LEU A 51 -11.98 -1.43 -23.96
C LEU A 51 -10.49 -1.12 -24.15
N PHE A 52 -9.59 -1.94 -23.60
CA PHE A 52 -8.15 -1.80 -23.82
C PHE A 52 -7.78 -1.89 -25.31
N LEU A 53 -8.30 -2.89 -26.02
CA LEU A 53 -8.05 -3.04 -27.46
C LEU A 53 -8.64 -1.86 -28.27
N CYS A 54 -9.84 -1.39 -27.93
CA CYS A 54 -10.47 -0.28 -28.63
C CYS A 54 -9.77 1.07 -28.39
N CYS A 55 -9.27 1.29 -27.18
CA CYS A 55 -8.66 2.55 -26.75
C CYS A 55 -7.15 2.62 -27.04
N LEU A 56 -6.43 1.51 -26.91
CA LEU A 56 -4.95 1.46 -26.96
C LEU A 56 -4.39 0.45 -27.99
N GLY A 57 -5.22 -0.33 -28.67
CA GLY A 57 -4.78 -1.51 -29.43
C GLY A 57 -4.27 -1.29 -30.87
N LYS A 58 -4.11 -0.05 -31.35
CA LYS A 58 -3.55 0.22 -32.69
C LYS A 58 -2.24 1.01 -32.56
N GLU A 59 -1.10 0.38 -32.80
CA GLU A 59 0.21 1.05 -32.73
C GLU A 59 0.58 1.82 -34.01
N GLU A 60 -0.24 1.81 -35.06
CA GLU A 60 0.18 2.22 -36.43
C GLU A 60 -0.24 3.61 -36.92
N GLU A 61 -0.93 4.44 -36.14
CA GLU A 61 -1.25 5.80 -36.57
C GLU A 61 -0.97 6.78 -35.46
N HIS A 62 0.07 7.61 -35.60
CA HIS A 62 0.46 8.74 -34.74
C HIS A 62 -0.62 9.15 -33.73
N HIS A 63 -0.71 8.39 -32.64
CA HIS A 63 -1.69 8.63 -31.61
C HIS A 63 -1.20 9.85 -30.84
N ASP A 64 -2.07 10.85 -30.64
CA ASP A 64 -1.75 11.96 -29.73
C ASP A 64 -1.42 11.32 -28.38
N ALA A 65 -0.17 11.45 -27.94
CA ALA A 65 0.34 10.84 -26.71
C ALA A 65 -0.56 11.18 -25.51
N ARG A 66 -1.24 12.34 -25.56
CA ARG A 66 -2.20 12.78 -24.54
C ARG A 66 -3.48 11.97 -24.53
N ILE A 67 -3.98 11.55 -25.71
CA ILE A 67 -5.17 10.69 -25.81
C ILE A 67 -4.84 9.29 -25.25
N SER A 68 -3.65 8.76 -25.58
CA SER A 68 -3.18 7.50 -24.99
C SER A 68 -3.07 7.60 -23.46
N LEU A 69 -2.43 8.67 -22.95
CA LEU A 69 -2.30 8.92 -21.52
C LEU A 69 -3.67 9.04 -20.82
N TYR A 70 -4.62 9.76 -21.44
CA TYR A 70 -5.99 9.87 -20.95
C TYR A 70 -6.66 8.50 -20.81
N PHE A 71 -6.58 7.64 -21.83
CA PHE A 71 -7.18 6.32 -21.77
C PHE A 71 -6.49 5.41 -20.76
N ARG A 72 -5.15 5.45 -20.67
CA ARG A 72 -4.38 4.73 -19.64
C ARG A 72 -4.89 5.08 -18.25
N HIS A 73 -5.07 6.37 -17.96
CA HIS A 73 -5.64 6.84 -16.68
C HIS A 73 -7.06 6.34 -16.46
N LYS A 74 -7.97 6.57 -17.41
CA LYS A 74 -9.39 6.18 -17.25
C LYS A 74 -9.58 4.67 -17.10
N LEU A 75 -8.78 3.87 -17.81
CA LEU A 75 -8.83 2.42 -17.71
C LEU A 75 -8.29 1.91 -16.36
N LEU A 76 -7.18 2.46 -15.86
CA LEU A 76 -6.68 2.12 -14.52
C LEU A 76 -7.67 2.53 -13.42
N MET A 77 -8.31 3.69 -13.54
CA MET A 77 -9.36 4.13 -12.61
C MET A 77 -10.55 3.17 -12.61
N LEU A 78 -11.00 2.72 -13.79
CA LEU A 78 -12.09 1.73 -13.92
C LEU A 78 -11.70 0.40 -13.28
N MET A 79 -10.51 -0.13 -13.60
CA MET A 79 -10.00 -1.37 -13.02
C MET A 79 -9.84 -1.27 -11.50
N THR A 80 -9.35 -0.14 -10.99
CA THR A 80 -9.20 0.12 -9.54
C THR A 80 -10.53 0.02 -8.83
N ARG A 81 -11.58 0.64 -9.36
CA ARG A 81 -12.94 0.55 -8.81
C ARG A 81 -13.48 -0.89 -8.86
N LEU A 82 -13.37 -1.56 -10.01
CA LEU A 82 -13.84 -2.94 -10.18
C LEU A 82 -13.08 -3.95 -9.30
N SER A 83 -11.81 -3.66 -8.96
CA SER A 83 -10.97 -4.52 -8.12
C SER A 83 -11.48 -4.69 -6.68
N GLY A 84 -12.45 -3.88 -6.24
CA GLY A 84 -13.09 -4.01 -4.92
C GLY A 84 -13.79 -5.35 -4.72
N GLN A 85 -14.21 -6.00 -5.82
CA GLN A 85 -15.03 -7.20 -5.79
C GLN A 85 -14.20 -8.49 -5.76
N GLY A 86 -14.83 -9.61 -5.42
CA GLY A 86 -14.26 -10.96 -5.55
C GLY A 86 -14.16 -11.35 -7.03
N LEU A 87 -13.06 -10.96 -7.68
CA LEU A 87 -12.80 -11.30 -9.09
C LEU A 87 -12.31 -12.74 -9.22
N GLU A 88 -12.83 -13.46 -10.22
CA GLU A 88 -12.37 -14.80 -10.59
C GLU A 88 -10.88 -14.80 -11.01
N ALA A 89 -10.19 -15.91 -10.76
CA ALA A 89 -8.77 -16.07 -11.12
C ALA A 89 -8.49 -15.81 -12.62
N SER A 90 -9.40 -16.22 -13.50
CA SER A 90 -9.28 -16.02 -14.96
C SER A 90 -9.24 -14.52 -15.33
N VAL A 91 -10.05 -13.70 -14.66
CA VAL A 91 -10.11 -12.24 -14.85
C VAL A 91 -8.83 -11.59 -14.34
N LEU A 92 -8.37 -11.98 -13.15
CA LEU A 92 -7.13 -11.45 -12.56
C LEU A 92 -5.92 -11.72 -13.47
N THR A 93 -5.82 -12.93 -14.04
CA THR A 93 -4.77 -13.28 -15.00
C THR A 93 -4.82 -12.41 -16.25
N LEU A 94 -6.02 -12.18 -16.82
CA LEU A 94 -6.19 -11.28 -17.96
C LEU A 94 -5.77 -9.84 -17.63
N TRP A 95 -6.12 -9.36 -16.44
CA TRP A 95 -5.73 -8.02 -15.99
C TRP A 95 -4.22 -7.88 -15.83
N LEU A 96 -3.53 -8.88 -15.29
CA LEU A 96 -2.06 -8.89 -15.24
C LEU A 96 -1.43 -8.81 -16.63
N GLN A 97 -1.97 -9.55 -17.62
CA GLN A 97 -1.50 -9.47 -19.00
C GLN A 97 -1.73 -8.08 -19.62
N LEU A 98 -2.87 -7.44 -19.33
CA LEU A 98 -3.14 -6.08 -19.78
C LEU A 98 -2.19 -5.06 -19.14
N LEU A 99 -1.93 -5.20 -17.84
CA LEU A 99 -0.97 -4.35 -17.12
C LEU A 99 0.44 -4.48 -17.72
N GLN A 100 0.90 -5.71 -17.95
CA GLN A 100 2.19 -5.97 -18.58
C GLN A 100 2.25 -5.50 -20.04
N LYS A 101 1.16 -5.57 -20.81
CA LYS A 101 1.20 -5.09 -22.20
C LYS A 101 1.21 -3.56 -22.30
N TYR A 102 0.35 -2.90 -21.52
CA TYR A 102 0.06 -1.48 -21.71
C TYR A 102 0.67 -0.56 -20.67
N PHE A 103 1.36 -1.06 -19.63
CA PHE A 103 1.94 -0.26 -18.54
C PHE A 103 3.34 -0.73 -18.10
N GLN A 104 4.02 -1.54 -18.91
CA GLN A 104 5.36 -2.05 -18.58
C GLN A 104 6.40 -0.95 -18.41
N ASP A 105 6.33 0.09 -19.25
CA ASP A 105 7.13 1.31 -19.16
C ASP A 105 7.06 1.91 -17.74
N LEU A 106 5.86 2.09 -17.20
CA LEU A 106 5.65 2.66 -15.86
C LEU A 106 6.15 1.76 -14.73
N MET A 107 5.93 0.45 -14.87
CA MET A 107 6.30 -0.53 -13.84
C MET A 107 7.81 -0.87 -13.85
N SER A 108 8.52 -0.60 -14.95
CA SER A 108 9.94 -0.93 -15.12
C SER A 108 10.89 0.03 -14.41
N GLU A 109 10.45 1.24 -14.10
CA GLU A 109 11.25 2.24 -13.40
C GLU A 109 11.35 1.94 -11.90
N GLN A 110 12.58 1.95 -11.35
CA GLN A 110 12.84 1.68 -9.94
C GLN A 110 12.12 2.66 -9.00
N ILE A 111 11.55 2.13 -7.92
CA ILE A 111 10.89 2.90 -6.86
C ILE A 111 11.92 3.75 -6.07
N SER A 112 13.17 3.31 -5.98
CA SER A 112 14.24 3.96 -5.21
C SER A 112 14.81 5.23 -5.84
N MET A 113 14.52 5.50 -7.12
CA MET A 113 15.04 6.65 -7.87
C MET A 113 14.07 7.84 -7.90
N LEU A 114 13.00 7.83 -7.09
CA LEU A 114 12.05 8.94 -7.06
C LEU A 114 12.64 10.18 -6.37
N GLU A 115 12.85 11.25 -7.14
CA GLU A 115 12.96 12.61 -6.62
C GLU A 115 11.59 13.06 -6.08
N PRO A 116 11.54 13.85 -4.99
CA PRO A 116 10.28 14.37 -4.47
C PRO A 116 9.68 15.30 -5.51
N VAL A 117 8.52 14.91 -6.05
CA VAL A 117 7.74 15.74 -6.97
C VAL A 117 7.30 16.99 -6.23
N VAL A 118 7.57 18.15 -6.84
CA VAL A 118 7.11 19.46 -6.36
C VAL A 118 5.59 19.46 -6.31
N ASP A 119 5.06 19.93 -5.18
CA ASP A 119 3.64 20.04 -4.81
C ASP A 119 2.85 20.86 -5.84
N ASP A 120 2.46 20.23 -6.95
CA ASP A 120 1.53 20.78 -7.93
C ASP A 120 0.14 20.22 -7.65
N SER A 121 -0.66 21.04 -6.97
CA SER A 121 -2.05 20.85 -6.52
C SER A 121 -3.11 20.42 -7.55
N LEU A 122 -2.72 19.93 -8.74
CA LEU A 122 -3.60 19.48 -9.83
C LEU A 122 -3.20 18.07 -10.36
N GLU A 123 -2.73 17.21 -9.46
CA GLU A 123 -2.15 15.86 -9.71
C GLU A 123 -3.11 14.82 -10.35
N GLY A 124 -4.38 15.16 -10.58
CA GLY A 124 -5.40 14.22 -11.08
C GLY A 124 -5.97 14.49 -12.47
N SER A 125 -5.58 15.59 -13.14
CA SER A 125 -6.17 15.91 -14.46
C SER A 125 -5.26 15.46 -15.61
N PRO A 126 -5.74 14.56 -16.49
CA PRO A 126 -5.02 14.21 -17.73
C PRO A 126 -4.88 15.40 -18.69
N PHE A 127 -5.55 16.53 -18.39
CA PHE A 127 -5.48 17.79 -19.13
C PHE A 127 -4.67 18.88 -18.40
N SER A 128 -4.03 18.59 -17.26
CA SER A 128 -3.14 19.55 -16.57
C SER A 128 -1.83 19.82 -17.32
N ALA A 129 -1.66 19.27 -18.53
CA ALA A 129 -0.64 19.69 -19.48
C ALA A 129 -1.05 21.03 -20.12
N SER A 130 -1.25 22.08 -19.33
CA SER A 130 -1.41 23.44 -19.85
C SER A 130 -0.05 24.05 -20.14
N VAL A 131 0.34 23.99 -21.42
CA VAL A 131 1.07 25.03 -22.18
C VAL A 131 2.51 25.40 -21.76
N PHE A 132 3.06 24.97 -20.62
CA PHE A 132 4.45 25.34 -20.27
C PHE A 132 5.31 24.13 -19.86
N GLU A 133 6.33 23.91 -20.70
CA GLU A 133 7.62 23.29 -20.40
C GLU A 133 7.68 21.82 -19.94
N GLU A 134 8.80 21.20 -20.27
CA GLU A 134 9.17 19.77 -20.25
C GLU A 134 9.03 19.06 -18.88
N ASN A 135 8.60 19.75 -17.82
CA ASN A 135 8.55 19.24 -16.45
C ASN A 135 7.16 18.74 -16.00
N ILE A 136 6.05 19.08 -16.67
CA ILE A 136 4.68 18.72 -16.23
C ILE A 136 4.28 17.28 -16.64
N GLN A 137 5.03 16.63 -17.53
CA GLN A 137 4.78 15.23 -17.90
C GLN A 137 5.09 14.24 -16.76
N GLY A 138 5.91 14.61 -15.77
CA GLY A 138 6.29 13.74 -14.66
C GLY A 138 5.13 13.42 -13.70
N THR A 139 4.35 14.42 -13.28
CA THR A 139 3.38 14.27 -12.18
C THR A 139 2.21 13.33 -12.51
N ASN A 140 1.62 13.45 -13.72
CA ASN A 140 0.57 12.54 -14.19
C ASN A 140 1.07 11.09 -14.34
N LEU A 141 2.36 10.92 -14.62
CA LEU A 141 2.99 9.62 -14.78
C LEU A 141 3.13 8.90 -13.43
N TYR A 142 3.36 9.63 -12.34
CA TYR A 142 3.47 9.06 -10.99
C TYR A 142 2.13 8.52 -10.47
N HIS A 143 1.04 9.25 -10.67
CA HIS A 143 -0.30 8.75 -10.35
C HIS A 143 -0.61 7.44 -11.11
N LEU A 144 -0.37 7.44 -12.42
CA LEU A 144 -0.53 6.25 -13.27
C LEU A 144 0.35 5.09 -12.79
N LYS A 145 1.61 5.37 -12.44
CA LYS A 145 2.56 4.40 -11.91
C LYS A 145 2.08 3.80 -10.60
N ARG A 146 1.64 4.63 -9.64
CA ARG A 146 1.08 4.18 -8.37
C ARG A 146 -0.12 3.26 -8.58
N GLN A 147 -1.05 3.62 -9.46
CA GLN A 147 -2.23 2.82 -9.77
C GLN A 147 -1.90 1.51 -10.47
N ALA A 148 -1.01 1.54 -11.46
CA ALA A 148 -0.56 0.34 -12.16
C ALA A 148 0.12 -0.65 -11.21
N ILE A 149 1.03 -0.15 -10.36
CA ILE A 149 1.71 -0.97 -9.34
C ILE A 149 0.70 -1.51 -8.32
N PHE A 150 -0.24 -0.69 -7.86
CA PHE A 150 -1.28 -1.13 -6.92
C PHE A 150 -2.10 -2.28 -7.50
N LEU A 151 -2.63 -2.12 -8.72
CA LEU A 151 -3.40 -3.16 -9.40
C LEU A 151 -2.58 -4.42 -9.67
N PHE A 152 -1.30 -4.25 -10.05
CA PHE A 152 -0.38 -5.36 -10.27
C PHE A 152 -0.16 -6.17 -8.99
N ILE A 153 0.16 -5.51 -7.86
CA ILE A 153 0.32 -6.15 -6.56
C ILE A 153 -0.99 -6.83 -6.16
N LYS A 154 -2.11 -6.11 -6.19
CA LYS A 154 -3.44 -6.64 -5.81
C LYS A 154 -3.83 -7.88 -6.59
N CYS A 155 -3.74 -7.85 -7.92
CA CYS A 155 -4.07 -9.01 -8.75
C CYS A 155 -3.12 -10.18 -8.48
N SER A 156 -1.83 -9.90 -8.30
CA SER A 156 -0.83 -10.93 -8.02
C SER A 156 -1.06 -11.62 -6.68
N LEU A 157 -1.24 -10.85 -5.60
CA LEU A 157 -1.43 -11.39 -4.25
C LEU A 157 -2.73 -12.18 -4.15
N ARG A 158 -3.83 -11.68 -4.75
CA ARG A 158 -5.10 -12.44 -4.79
C ARG A 158 -4.98 -13.75 -5.53
N LEU A 159 -4.23 -13.81 -6.63
CA LEU A 159 -3.99 -15.07 -7.34
C LEU A 159 -3.11 -16.04 -6.54
N ILE A 160 -2.05 -15.52 -5.90
CA ILE A 160 -1.10 -16.33 -5.13
C ILE A 160 -1.76 -16.91 -3.87
N PHE A 161 -2.59 -16.12 -3.19
CA PHE A 161 -3.19 -16.50 -1.90
C PHE A 161 -4.63 -16.98 -2.01
N SER A 162 -5.20 -17.10 -3.21
CA SER A 162 -6.53 -17.72 -3.37
C SER A 162 -6.51 -19.19 -2.93
N GLU A 163 -7.56 -19.62 -2.23
CA GLU A 163 -7.79 -21.01 -1.82
C GLU A 163 -8.36 -21.86 -2.96
N GLU A 164 -8.80 -21.24 -4.07
CA GLU A 164 -9.30 -21.95 -5.24
C GLU A 164 -8.18 -22.74 -5.93
N VAL A 165 -8.30 -24.06 -5.91
CA VAL A 165 -7.39 -25.01 -6.55
C VAL A 165 -7.41 -24.78 -8.07
N VAL A 166 -6.39 -24.10 -8.59
CA VAL A 166 -6.18 -23.94 -10.04
C VAL A 166 -5.56 -25.23 -10.60
N ASP A 167 -6.33 -26.31 -10.61
CA ASP A 167 -5.98 -27.55 -11.32
C ASP A 167 -7.07 -28.02 -12.29
N GLN A 168 -8.02 -27.15 -12.62
CA GLN A 168 -8.90 -27.37 -13.76
C GLN A 168 -8.48 -26.43 -14.88
N GLN A 169 -8.04 -27.07 -15.96
CA GLN A 169 -7.95 -26.59 -17.34
C GLN A 169 -8.80 -25.34 -17.51
N CYS A 170 -8.15 -24.17 -17.45
CA CYS A 170 -8.83 -22.91 -17.66
C CYS A 170 -9.40 -22.95 -19.08
N ASP A 171 -10.72 -23.10 -19.19
CA ASP A 171 -11.47 -22.78 -20.41
C ASP A 171 -11.39 -21.26 -20.56
N CYS A 172 -10.20 -20.77 -20.90
CA CYS A 172 -9.96 -19.42 -21.34
C CYS A 172 -10.96 -19.16 -22.45
N LEU A 173 -11.97 -18.33 -22.15
CA LEU A 173 -13.08 -17.97 -23.03
C LEU A 173 -12.68 -18.06 -24.50
N SER A 174 -13.25 -19.06 -25.18
CA SER A 174 -12.97 -19.47 -26.56
C SER A 174 -13.40 -18.44 -27.62
N ALA A 175 -13.47 -17.16 -27.26
CA ALA A 175 -13.78 -16.06 -28.17
C ALA A 175 -12.60 -15.07 -28.21
N ARG A 176 -11.65 -15.36 -29.11
CA ARG A 176 -10.55 -14.46 -29.51
C ARG A 176 -11.09 -13.10 -30.04
N PRO A 177 -10.29 -12.01 -30.05
CA PRO A 177 -8.88 -12.04 -30.49
C PRO A 177 -7.84 -11.18 -29.72
N CYS A 178 -6.59 -11.69 -29.76
CA CYS A 178 -5.31 -10.95 -29.74
C CYS A 178 -4.69 -10.49 -28.39
N LEU A 179 -4.37 -11.45 -27.54
CA LEU A 179 -3.07 -11.55 -26.87
C LEU A 179 -2.63 -13.00 -27.06
N SER A 180 -1.39 -13.25 -27.44
CA SER A 180 -0.92 -14.56 -27.94
C SER A 180 -1.44 -15.72 -27.09
N SER A 181 -2.00 -16.72 -27.78
CA SER A 181 -2.44 -17.98 -27.18
C SER A 181 -1.24 -18.73 -26.61
N HIS A 182 -0.92 -18.44 -25.35
CA HIS A 182 -0.09 -19.30 -24.53
C HIS A 182 -0.95 -19.77 -23.34
N PRO A 183 -1.23 -21.08 -23.24
CA PRO A 183 -1.89 -21.69 -22.07
C PRO A 183 -1.12 -21.47 -20.75
N GLU A 184 0.06 -20.88 -20.79
CA GLU A 184 1.05 -20.83 -19.71
C GLU A 184 0.83 -19.72 -18.67
N TYR A 185 -0.11 -18.80 -18.87
CA TYR A 185 -0.42 -17.75 -17.88
C TYR A 185 -1.35 -18.21 -16.75
N CYS A 186 -1.90 -19.42 -16.81
CA CYS A 186 -2.84 -19.94 -15.81
C CYS A 186 -2.19 -20.61 -14.59
N SER A 187 -0.88 -20.47 -14.38
CA SER A 187 -0.23 -21.03 -13.17
C SER A 187 0.15 -19.94 -12.18
N GLN A 188 -0.28 -20.08 -10.92
CA GLN A 188 0.18 -19.27 -9.78
C GLN A 188 1.72 -19.15 -9.75
N LYS A 189 2.40 -20.19 -10.23
CA LYS A 189 3.86 -20.27 -10.40
C LYS A 189 4.41 -19.12 -11.24
N LYS A 190 3.85 -18.83 -12.42
CA LYS A 190 4.34 -17.77 -13.31
C LYS A 190 4.08 -16.39 -12.71
N VAL A 191 2.92 -16.18 -12.10
CA VAL A 191 2.55 -14.91 -11.42
C VAL A 191 3.55 -14.58 -10.32
N LEU A 192 3.87 -15.55 -9.44
CA LEU A 192 4.86 -15.37 -8.39
C LEU A 192 6.26 -15.05 -8.97
N GLY A 193 6.64 -15.68 -10.08
CA GLY A 193 7.90 -15.41 -10.77
C GLY A 193 7.98 -14.01 -11.36
N GLU A 194 6.91 -13.51 -11.97
CA GLU A 194 6.85 -12.14 -12.51
C GLU A 194 6.80 -11.08 -11.40
N LEU A 195 6.04 -11.32 -10.32
CA LEU A 195 6.02 -10.45 -9.14
C LEU A 195 7.44 -10.37 -8.53
N TYR A 196 8.10 -11.51 -8.39
CA TYR A 196 9.47 -11.55 -7.89
C TYR A 196 10.43 -10.82 -8.82
N LYS A 197 10.36 -11.07 -10.12
CA LYS A 197 11.20 -10.37 -11.10
C LYS A 197 11.03 -8.85 -11.00
N TRP A 198 9.80 -8.37 -10.85
CA TRP A 198 9.52 -6.95 -10.63
C TRP A 198 10.10 -6.43 -9.31
N LEU A 199 9.94 -7.17 -8.20
CA LEU A 199 10.52 -6.80 -6.90
C LEU A 199 12.06 -6.78 -6.94
N SER A 200 12.63 -7.81 -7.55
CA SER A 200 14.06 -7.97 -7.81
C SER A 200 14.63 -6.84 -8.65
N GLN A 201 13.90 -6.30 -9.62
CA GLN A 201 14.32 -5.11 -10.37
C GLN A 201 14.40 -3.85 -9.50
N ASN A 202 13.57 -3.78 -8.46
CA ASN A 202 13.53 -2.67 -7.50
C ASN A 202 14.58 -2.78 -6.39
N LEU A 203 15.16 -3.98 -6.19
CA LEU A 203 16.28 -4.24 -5.30
C LEU A 203 17.56 -4.27 -6.13
N GLN A 204 18.47 -3.32 -5.92
CA GLN A 204 19.77 -3.34 -6.62
C GLN A 204 20.46 -4.69 -6.40
N HIS A 205 20.51 -5.51 -7.46
CA HIS A 205 21.08 -6.85 -7.46
C HIS A 205 22.60 -6.77 -7.40
N ASP A 206 23.15 -6.70 -6.19
CA ASP A 206 24.54 -7.11 -5.96
C ASP A 206 24.54 -8.57 -5.52
N THR A 207 25.17 -9.40 -6.33
CA THR A 207 25.27 -10.86 -6.22
C THR A 207 26.11 -11.35 -5.02
N HIS A 208 26.43 -10.48 -4.07
CA HIS A 208 27.22 -10.78 -2.87
C HIS A 208 26.71 -9.93 -1.69
N CYS A 209 25.52 -10.27 -1.19
CA CYS A 209 24.87 -9.53 -0.11
C CYS A 209 24.86 -10.41 1.14
N ASP A 210 25.56 -10.00 2.20
CA ASP A 210 25.43 -10.64 3.50
C ASP A 210 23.99 -10.46 4.03
N SER A 211 23.54 -11.35 4.93
CA SER A 211 22.14 -11.34 5.42
C SER A 211 21.74 -10.01 6.06
N GLU A 212 22.68 -9.33 6.73
CA GLU A 212 22.47 -8.02 7.33
C GLU A 212 22.27 -6.93 6.27
N THR A 213 23.08 -6.92 5.22
CA THR A 213 22.97 -5.97 4.11
C THR A 213 21.69 -6.20 3.29
N TYR A 214 21.23 -7.46 3.18
CA TYR A 214 19.97 -7.79 2.52
C TYR A 214 18.75 -7.24 3.28
N MET A 215 18.73 -7.37 4.61
CA MET A 215 17.65 -6.81 5.43
C MET A 215 17.62 -5.29 5.37
N GLU A 216 18.79 -4.63 5.32
CA GLU A 216 18.89 -3.19 5.08
C GLU A 216 18.27 -2.80 3.73
N LYS A 217 18.58 -3.54 2.65
CA LYS A 217 17.95 -3.33 1.33
C LYS A 217 16.42 -3.48 1.38
N CYS A 218 15.90 -4.45 2.14
CA CYS A 218 14.45 -4.62 2.34
C CYS A 218 13.82 -3.45 3.09
N MET A 219 14.47 -2.93 4.13
CA MET A 219 13.99 -1.76 4.85
C MET A 219 14.02 -0.49 3.99
N HIS A 220 15.07 -0.32 3.17
CA HIS A 220 15.16 0.78 2.21
C HIS A 220 14.05 0.69 1.15
N PHE A 221 13.78 -0.52 0.65
CA PHE A 221 12.65 -0.78 -0.24
C PHE A 221 11.33 -0.36 0.42
N GLY A 222 11.07 -0.83 1.65
CA GLY A 222 9.86 -0.48 2.41
C GLY A 222 9.69 1.04 2.56
N SER A 223 10.75 1.76 2.92
CA SER A 223 10.69 3.24 3.01
C SER A 223 10.40 3.90 1.66
N SER A 224 11.01 3.41 0.58
CA SER A 224 10.77 3.95 -0.77
C SER A 224 9.36 3.65 -1.25
N PHE A 225 8.85 2.46 -0.90
CA PHE A 225 7.49 2.02 -1.20
C PHE A 225 6.44 2.89 -0.50
N ILE A 226 6.62 3.19 0.80
CA ILE A 226 5.73 4.11 1.52
C ILE A 226 5.76 5.50 0.87
N ARG A 227 6.95 6.03 0.56
CA ARG A 227 7.10 7.35 -0.07
C ARG A 227 6.41 7.46 -1.42
N LEU A 228 6.47 6.40 -2.22
CA LEU A 228 5.79 6.36 -3.51
C LEU A 228 4.29 6.68 -3.37
N TYR A 229 3.64 6.16 -2.32
CA TYR A 229 2.20 6.31 -2.08
C TYR A 229 1.84 7.44 -1.11
N ALA A 230 2.79 8.04 -0.38
CA ALA A 230 2.53 9.02 0.65
C ALA A 230 1.85 10.32 0.17
N GLN A 231 1.90 10.61 -1.14
CA GLN A 231 1.20 11.76 -1.75
C GLN A 231 -0.27 11.46 -2.06
N GLU A 232 -0.65 10.19 -2.19
CA GLU A 232 -2.01 9.76 -2.49
C GLU A 232 -2.54 8.93 -1.33
N ASP A 233 -3.03 9.63 -0.30
CA ASP A 233 -3.55 9.04 0.93
C ASP A 233 -4.59 7.94 0.67
N ASP A 234 -5.41 8.11 -0.38
CA ASP A 234 -6.47 7.17 -0.70
C ASP A 234 -5.98 5.84 -1.26
N LEU A 235 -4.88 5.87 -1.99
CA LEU A 235 -4.21 4.70 -2.53
C LEU A 235 -3.24 4.08 -1.52
N LEU A 236 -2.64 4.89 -0.64
CA LEU A 236 -1.73 4.47 0.42
C LEU A 236 -2.36 3.40 1.31
N PHE A 237 -3.53 3.66 1.89
CA PHE A 237 -4.15 2.67 2.78
C PHE A 237 -4.66 1.44 2.02
N LYS A 238 -5.11 1.59 0.76
CA LYS A 238 -5.51 0.46 -0.08
C LYS A 238 -4.34 -0.48 -0.33
N VAL A 239 -3.17 0.05 -0.72
CA VAL A 239 -1.99 -0.79 -0.98
C VAL A 239 -1.42 -1.37 0.30
N LEU A 240 -1.41 -0.60 1.40
CA LEU A 240 -0.96 -1.08 2.71
C LEU A 240 -1.80 -2.25 3.22
N LEU A 241 -3.12 -2.19 3.08
CA LEU A 241 -4.03 -3.28 3.45
C LEU A 241 -3.81 -4.52 2.57
N GLU A 242 -3.55 -4.32 1.28
CA GLU A 242 -3.30 -5.40 0.33
C GLU A 242 -2.00 -6.14 0.66
N VAL A 243 -0.89 -5.43 0.89
CA VAL A 243 0.39 -6.07 1.24
C VAL A 243 0.38 -6.69 2.64
N LEU A 244 -0.48 -6.19 3.55
CA LEU A 244 -0.67 -6.80 4.87
C LEU A 244 -1.32 -8.20 4.81
N SER A 245 -1.88 -8.60 3.66
CA SER A 245 -2.39 -9.96 3.47
C SER A 245 -1.29 -10.99 3.22
N ILE A 246 -0.04 -10.55 2.99
CA ILE A 246 1.10 -11.44 2.79
C ILE A 246 1.39 -12.17 4.11
N PRO A 247 1.41 -13.52 4.13
CA PRO A 247 1.64 -14.27 5.35
C PRO A 247 3.08 -14.11 5.84
N ILE A 248 3.27 -14.09 7.16
CA ILE A 248 4.59 -13.94 7.78
C ILE A 248 5.26 -15.32 7.85
N PRO A 249 6.56 -15.47 7.55
CA PRO A 249 7.28 -16.73 7.68
C PRO A 249 7.09 -17.35 9.07
N GLY A 250 6.72 -18.63 9.12
CA GLY A 250 6.41 -19.36 10.35
C GLY A 250 4.99 -19.19 10.89
N SER A 251 4.09 -18.55 10.13
CA SER A 251 2.65 -18.59 10.41
C SER A 251 1.98 -19.77 9.71
N GLU A 252 0.87 -20.28 10.26
CA GLU A 252 0.11 -21.41 9.68
C GLU A 252 -0.23 -21.16 8.19
N LYS A 253 -0.72 -19.95 7.87
CA LYS A 253 -1.02 -19.54 6.49
C LYS A 253 0.21 -19.52 5.59
N PHE A 254 1.38 -19.20 6.12
CA PHE A 254 2.61 -19.23 5.34
C PHE A 254 2.97 -20.66 4.96
N ASP A 255 2.85 -21.58 5.92
CA ASP A 255 3.15 -23.00 5.70
C ASP A 255 2.16 -23.63 4.71
N GLU A 256 0.86 -23.32 4.82
CA GLU A 256 -0.16 -23.73 3.84
C GLU A 256 0.11 -23.23 2.41
N VAL A 257 0.58 -21.98 2.27
CA VAL A 257 0.93 -21.43 0.95
C VAL A 257 2.24 -22.05 0.45
N LYS A 258 3.21 -22.24 1.34
CA LYS A 258 4.50 -22.85 1.04
C LYS A 258 4.34 -24.29 0.53
N GLU A 259 3.48 -25.11 1.15
CA GLU A 259 3.20 -26.47 0.69
C GLU A 259 2.61 -26.53 -0.73
N ARG A 260 1.90 -25.49 -1.15
CA ARG A 260 1.34 -25.37 -2.52
C ARG A 260 2.39 -24.93 -3.55
N ILE A 261 3.53 -24.38 -3.14
CA ILE A 261 4.55 -23.81 -4.03
C ILE A 261 5.71 -24.82 -4.17
N PRO A 262 6.17 -25.14 -5.40
CA PRO A 262 7.30 -26.06 -5.58
C PRO A 262 8.61 -25.51 -5.00
N ASP A 263 9.41 -26.39 -4.39
CA ASP A 263 10.64 -26.11 -3.62
C ASP A 263 11.61 -25.09 -4.26
N SER A 264 11.76 -25.09 -5.59
CA SER A 264 12.66 -24.17 -6.30
C SER A 264 12.27 -22.68 -6.19
N ARG A 265 11.05 -22.38 -5.72
CA ARG A 265 10.52 -21.02 -5.59
C ARG A 265 10.09 -20.67 -4.16
N GLU A 266 10.35 -21.52 -3.18
CA GLU A 266 10.11 -21.19 -1.76
C GLU A 266 10.85 -19.90 -1.36
N ASN A 267 12.09 -19.75 -1.83
CA ASN A 267 12.91 -18.56 -1.61
C ASN A 267 12.19 -17.28 -2.07
N THR A 268 11.39 -17.36 -3.13
CA THR A 268 10.62 -16.20 -3.63
C THR A 268 9.56 -15.74 -2.63
N LEU A 269 8.84 -16.65 -1.99
CA LEU A 269 7.81 -16.30 -1.00
C LEU A 269 8.45 -15.70 0.25
N ILE A 270 9.59 -16.24 0.69
CA ILE A 270 10.36 -15.67 1.81
C ILE A 270 10.81 -14.25 1.46
N HIS A 271 11.37 -14.05 0.26
CA HIS A 271 11.80 -12.71 -0.19
C HIS A 271 10.63 -11.72 -0.26
N LEU A 272 9.48 -12.13 -0.80
CA LEU A 272 8.27 -11.31 -0.84
C LEU A 272 7.84 -10.86 0.58
N SER A 273 7.87 -11.80 1.53
CA SER A 273 7.48 -11.55 2.92
C SER A 273 8.47 -10.66 3.66
N ASN A 274 9.76 -10.74 3.33
CA ASN A 274 10.78 -9.85 3.88
C ASN A 274 10.64 -8.41 3.38
N LEU A 275 10.33 -8.23 2.09
CA LEU A 275 10.16 -6.91 1.47
C LEU A 275 8.93 -6.18 1.99
N PHE A 276 7.82 -6.90 2.12
CA PHE A 276 6.57 -6.36 2.66
C PHE A 276 6.36 -6.74 4.12
N ASN A 277 7.45 -6.86 4.90
CA ASN A 277 7.36 -7.18 6.31
C ASN A 277 6.45 -6.15 7.02
N PRO A 278 5.36 -6.59 7.66
CA PRO A 278 4.33 -5.68 8.17
C PRO A 278 4.85 -4.75 9.27
N PHE A 279 5.81 -5.20 10.08
CA PHE A 279 6.42 -4.37 11.12
C PHE A 279 7.33 -3.32 10.52
N ASN A 280 8.13 -3.69 9.52
CA ASN A 280 9.03 -2.76 8.83
C ASN A 280 8.25 -1.69 8.08
N LEU A 281 7.18 -2.08 7.38
CA LEU A 281 6.30 -1.15 6.68
C LEU A 281 5.58 -0.22 7.65
N PHE A 282 5.10 -0.74 8.78
CA PHE A 282 4.43 0.10 9.78
C PHE A 282 5.39 1.12 10.41
N HIS A 283 6.61 0.72 10.78
CA HIS A 283 7.64 1.67 11.23
C HIS A 283 8.02 2.67 10.13
N SER A 284 8.10 2.24 8.87
CA SER A 284 8.39 3.11 7.73
C SER A 284 7.28 4.13 7.49
N PHE A 285 6.02 3.72 7.60
CA PHE A 285 4.85 4.59 7.54
C PHE A 285 4.88 5.62 8.68
N LEU A 286 5.08 5.20 9.92
CA LEU A 286 5.22 6.12 11.05
C LEU A 286 6.40 7.08 10.87
N ALA A 287 7.52 6.62 10.30
CA ALA A 287 8.65 7.47 10.01
C ALA A 287 8.37 8.51 8.91
N GLU A 288 7.60 8.15 7.89
CA GLU A 288 7.23 9.04 6.79
C GLU A 288 6.35 10.20 7.27
N ILE A 289 5.37 9.92 8.14
CA ILE A 289 4.59 10.95 8.83
C ILE A 289 5.34 11.61 10.01
N LYS A 290 6.66 11.38 10.11
CA LYS A 290 7.55 11.95 11.14
C LYS A 290 7.14 11.62 12.58
N TYR A 291 6.44 10.51 12.78
CA TYR A 291 5.86 10.07 14.05
C TYR A 291 4.89 11.10 14.65
N ASP A 292 4.27 11.92 13.81
CA ASP A 292 3.28 12.89 14.23
C ASP A 292 1.90 12.22 14.36
N HIS A 293 1.47 12.03 15.61
CA HIS A 293 0.16 11.46 15.92
C HIS A 293 -1.00 12.35 15.44
N GLN A 294 -0.79 13.64 15.19
CA GLN A 294 -1.83 14.51 14.65
C GLN A 294 -2.14 14.15 13.20
N VAL A 295 -1.13 13.80 12.40
CA VAL A 295 -1.31 13.32 11.02
C VAL A 295 -2.08 11.99 11.02
N LEU A 296 -1.75 11.05 11.92
CA LEU A 296 -2.54 9.82 12.08
C LEU A 296 -3.98 10.11 12.48
N LEU A 297 -4.18 11.09 13.37
CA LEU A 297 -5.51 11.47 13.80
C LEU A 297 -6.31 12.06 12.66
N ASP A 298 -5.71 12.93 11.85
CA ASP A 298 -6.32 13.52 10.65
C ASP A 298 -6.74 12.43 9.66
N TYR A 299 -5.92 11.40 9.45
CA TYR A 299 -6.31 10.23 8.67
C TYR A 299 -7.49 9.47 9.27
N LEU A 300 -7.48 9.23 10.58
CA LEU A 300 -8.56 8.51 11.25
C LEU A 300 -9.89 9.26 11.22
N ILE A 301 -9.87 10.59 11.27
CA ILE A 301 -11.09 11.41 11.22
C ILE A 301 -11.53 11.77 9.79
N SER A 302 -10.71 11.45 8.78
CA SER A 302 -11.04 11.68 7.38
C SER A 302 -12.29 10.91 6.96
N LYS A 303 -13.15 11.57 6.17
CA LYS A 303 -14.38 10.97 5.65
C LYS A 303 -14.08 9.82 4.69
N ASP A 304 -13.08 10.00 3.82
CA ASP A 304 -12.81 9.07 2.74
C ASP A 304 -11.82 7.98 3.18
N MET A 305 -10.89 8.32 4.09
CA MET A 305 -9.80 7.42 4.50
C MET A 305 -9.90 6.87 5.92
N GLY A 306 -10.80 7.39 6.75
CA GLY A 306 -10.89 7.02 8.16
C GLY A 306 -11.11 5.53 8.37
N ILE A 307 -11.95 4.90 7.55
CA ILE A 307 -12.26 3.46 7.64
C ILE A 307 -11.02 2.62 7.31
N SER A 308 -10.37 2.87 6.16
CA SER A 308 -9.19 2.11 5.74
C SER A 308 -7.98 2.36 6.64
N CYS A 309 -7.80 3.59 7.14
CA CYS A 309 -6.78 3.92 8.11
C CYS A 309 -7.00 3.17 9.44
N ALA A 310 -8.22 3.19 9.97
CA ALA A 310 -8.58 2.48 11.18
C ALA A 310 -8.39 0.96 11.02
N GLU A 311 -8.79 0.41 9.88
CA GLU A 311 -8.59 -1.00 9.56
C GLU A 311 -7.10 -1.36 9.54
N TYR A 312 -6.28 -0.59 8.83
CA TYR A 312 -4.85 -0.82 8.76
C TYR A 312 -4.21 -0.77 10.15
N LEU A 313 -4.52 0.28 10.93
CA LEU A 313 -4.00 0.46 12.27
C LEU A 313 -4.41 -0.68 13.22
N LEU A 314 -5.68 -1.12 13.16
CA LEU A 314 -6.18 -2.24 13.96
C LEU A 314 -5.47 -3.55 13.63
N ARG A 315 -5.25 -3.84 12.34
CA ARG A 315 -4.53 -5.04 11.89
C ARG A 315 -3.06 -4.98 12.32
N CYS A 316 -2.39 -3.84 12.20
CA CYS A 316 -1.02 -3.65 12.68
C CYS A 316 -0.92 -3.85 14.21
N LEU A 317 -1.81 -3.23 14.99
CA LEU A 317 -1.82 -3.38 16.46
C LEU A 317 -2.05 -4.83 16.89
N ARG A 318 -2.90 -5.56 16.16
CA ARG A 318 -3.09 -7.00 16.37
C ARG A 318 -1.80 -7.77 16.12
N LEU A 319 -1.14 -7.57 14.97
CA LEU A 319 0.13 -8.24 14.66
C LEU A 319 1.22 -7.92 15.70
N ILE A 320 1.28 -6.67 16.18
CA ILE A 320 2.23 -6.27 17.23
C ILE A 320 1.93 -6.99 18.55
N SER A 321 0.66 -7.19 18.88
CA SER A 321 0.27 -7.95 20.08
C SER A 321 0.65 -9.43 19.98
N GLU A 322 0.54 -10.02 18.79
CA GLU A 322 0.87 -11.42 18.52
C GLU A 322 2.40 -11.64 18.49
N SER A 323 3.16 -10.66 17.95
CA SER A 323 4.61 -10.78 17.72
C SER A 323 5.39 -9.55 18.23
N TRP A 324 5.34 -9.31 19.54
CA TRP A 324 5.97 -8.13 20.17
C TRP A 324 7.48 -8.00 19.92
N GLU A 325 8.23 -9.10 20.01
CA GLU A 325 9.69 -9.05 19.84
C GLU A 325 10.11 -8.66 18.42
N ALA A 326 9.35 -9.10 17.40
CA ALA A 326 9.58 -8.72 16.01
C ALA A 326 9.40 -7.21 15.80
N PHE A 327 8.43 -6.61 16.50
CA PHE A 327 8.21 -5.16 16.45
C PHE A 327 9.35 -4.35 17.11
N LEU A 328 10.02 -4.91 18.12
CA LEU A 328 11.15 -4.28 18.81
C LEU A 328 12.46 -4.29 18.00
N GLN A 329 12.64 -5.29 17.15
CA GLN A 329 13.90 -5.53 16.41
C GLN A 329 14.14 -4.56 15.24
N PHE A 330 13.20 -3.66 14.94
CA PHE A 330 13.34 -2.71 13.84
C PHE A 330 14.51 -1.72 14.04
N SER A 331 15.43 -1.70 13.09
CA SER A 331 16.52 -0.72 12.99
C SER A 331 16.26 0.22 11.82
N TYR A 332 16.07 1.51 12.09
CA TYR A 332 15.88 2.50 11.02
C TYR A 332 17.25 2.89 10.46
N VAL A 333 17.50 2.55 9.20
CA VAL A 333 18.65 3.09 8.47
C VAL A 333 18.20 4.29 7.65
N ARG A 334 18.59 5.49 8.09
CA ARG A 334 18.44 6.71 7.29
C ARG A 334 19.62 6.78 6.34
N SER A 335 19.38 6.89 5.03
CA SER A 335 20.46 7.21 4.10
C SER A 335 21.01 8.63 4.42
N PRO A 336 22.34 8.85 4.35
CA PRO A 336 22.97 10.13 4.74
C PRO A 336 22.65 11.33 3.86
N LYS A 337 21.87 11.17 2.78
CA LYS A 337 21.55 12.28 1.88
C LYS A 337 20.35 13.05 2.44
N GLU A 338 20.65 13.96 3.35
CA GLU A 338 19.75 15.03 3.80
C GLU A 338 19.31 15.86 2.60
N TRP A 339 18.05 15.74 2.20
CA TRP A 339 17.41 16.72 1.32
C TRP A 339 16.46 17.59 2.16
N PRO A 340 16.51 18.92 2.03
CA PRO A 340 15.84 19.84 2.92
C PRO A 340 14.33 19.83 2.64
N SER A 341 13.55 19.11 3.46
CA SER A 341 12.10 19.22 3.36
C SER A 341 11.67 20.59 3.86
N THR A 342 11.03 21.36 2.99
CA THR A 342 10.56 22.73 3.19
C THR A 342 9.69 22.85 4.44
N LYS A 343 10.09 23.79 5.32
CA LYS A 343 9.41 24.24 6.54
C LYS A 343 8.93 23.11 7.46
N GLU A 344 9.81 22.72 8.39
CA GLU A 344 9.38 22.22 9.69
C GLU A 344 8.34 23.19 10.27
N ARG A 345 7.05 22.80 10.23
CA ARG A 345 6.09 23.38 11.18
C ARG A 345 6.64 23.03 12.54
N LYS A 346 7.03 24.07 13.30
CA LYS A 346 7.34 23.96 14.72
C LYS A 346 6.23 23.10 15.33
N ILE A 347 6.61 21.89 15.76
CA ILE A 347 5.79 21.06 16.64
C ILE A 347 5.33 22.01 17.73
N SER A 348 4.04 22.32 17.74
CA SER A 348 3.45 22.93 18.91
C SER A 348 3.60 21.87 19.98
N GLN A 349 4.64 22.02 20.80
CA GLN A 349 4.81 21.29 22.04
C GLN A 349 3.65 21.74 22.92
N LEU A 350 2.46 21.21 22.65
CA LEU A 350 1.42 21.16 23.65
C LEU A 350 2.06 20.33 24.75
N LYS A 351 2.46 21.00 25.83
CA LYS A 351 2.69 20.38 27.12
C LYS A 351 1.38 19.70 27.51
N VAL A 352 1.12 18.52 26.96
CA VAL A 352 0.18 17.58 27.55
C VAL A 352 0.90 17.12 28.80
N ASN A 353 0.61 17.82 29.91
CA ASN A 353 1.00 17.38 31.23
C ASN A 353 0.29 16.04 31.47
N PHE A 354 0.94 14.93 31.10
CA PHE A 354 0.65 13.63 31.68
C PHE A 354 0.91 13.75 33.18
N ARG A 355 -0.14 14.04 33.96
CA ARG A 355 -0.20 13.57 35.34
C ARG A 355 -0.54 12.09 35.29
N LEU A 356 0.45 11.26 34.98
CA LEU A 356 0.53 9.98 35.66
C LEU A 356 0.96 10.31 37.08
N GLU A 357 0.02 10.29 38.02
CA GLU A 357 0.32 10.34 39.46
C GLU A 357 1.23 9.14 39.78
N PRO A 358 2.52 9.36 40.13
CA PRO A 358 3.41 8.28 40.53
C PRO A 358 3.26 8.09 42.04
N TYR A 359 2.69 6.95 42.45
CA TYR A 359 2.93 6.49 43.82
C TYR A 359 4.40 6.11 43.95
N SER A 360 5.04 6.74 44.94
CA SER A 360 6.38 6.48 45.50
C SER A 360 7.54 7.30 44.90
N THR A 361 7.59 8.53 45.39
CA THR A 361 8.75 9.34 45.78
C THR A 361 10.13 8.70 45.61
N GLY A 362 10.86 9.18 44.61
CA GLY A 362 12.31 8.99 44.46
C GLY A 362 12.89 10.12 43.61
N ASN A 363 13.54 11.08 44.26
CA ASN A 363 14.10 12.30 43.67
C ASN A 363 14.95 12.05 42.42
N PHE A 364 14.52 12.53 41.25
CA PHE A 364 15.41 12.82 40.13
C PHE A 364 15.37 14.32 39.80
N ARG A 365 16.46 15.00 40.14
CA ARG A 365 16.70 16.41 39.85
C ARG A 365 16.97 16.62 38.36
N HIS A 366 16.24 17.59 37.79
CA HIS A 366 16.62 18.56 36.76
C HIS A 366 17.54 18.13 35.60
N GLY A 367 16.97 18.25 34.39
CA GLY A 367 17.63 18.97 33.30
C GLY A 367 18.57 18.16 32.41
N HIS A 368 18.01 17.47 31.42
CA HIS A 368 18.76 17.19 30.19
C HIS A 368 17.93 17.55 28.96
N LYS A 369 18.47 18.48 28.18
CA LYS A 369 18.11 18.76 26.79
C LYS A 369 18.15 17.43 26.02
N LEU A 370 17.03 17.01 25.44
CA LEU A 370 17.02 16.06 24.33
C LEU A 370 17.32 16.85 23.05
N GLN A 371 18.57 17.27 22.92
CA GLN A 371 19.20 17.63 21.64
C GLN A 371 20.24 16.55 21.36
N GLY A 372 20.01 15.76 20.32
CA GLY A 372 20.93 14.71 19.87
C GLY A 372 20.19 13.55 19.22
N ALA A 373 20.62 13.19 18.02
CA ALA A 373 20.04 12.15 17.18
C ALA A 373 19.83 10.80 17.89
N GLY A 374 18.70 10.14 17.62
CA GLY A 374 18.59 8.67 17.71
C GLY A 374 17.97 8.06 18.98
N GLY A 375 16.75 8.45 19.36
CA GLY A 375 15.87 7.49 20.07
C GLY A 375 15.59 6.29 19.16
N LYS A 376 15.55 5.06 19.68
CA LYS A 376 15.26 3.86 18.86
C LYS A 376 13.93 4.09 18.14
N PRO A 377 13.75 3.61 16.89
CA PRO A 377 12.50 3.80 16.13
C PRO A 377 11.25 3.40 16.94
N PHE A 378 11.39 2.32 17.71
CA PHE A 378 10.40 1.89 18.69
C PHE A 378 9.97 2.97 19.68
N ASP A 379 10.90 3.74 20.26
CA ASP A 379 10.55 4.78 21.25
C ASP A 379 9.70 5.88 20.62
N LYS A 380 10.00 6.24 19.37
CA LYS A 380 9.20 7.21 18.60
C LYS A 380 7.83 6.66 18.25
N ALA A 381 7.76 5.40 17.79
CA ALA A 381 6.50 4.72 17.50
C ALA A 381 5.62 4.61 18.76
N LYS A 382 6.21 4.22 19.89
CA LYS A 382 5.57 4.16 21.20
C LYS A 382 4.98 5.50 21.60
N LEU A 383 5.77 6.57 21.55
CA LEU A 383 5.29 7.92 21.90
C LEU A 383 4.15 8.37 20.98
N CYS A 384 4.27 8.12 19.67
CA CYS A 384 3.24 8.44 18.68
C CYS A 384 1.92 7.72 19.01
N LEU A 385 1.94 6.39 19.18
CA LEU A 385 0.73 5.59 19.43
C LEU A 385 0.08 5.88 20.78
N LEU A 386 0.87 6.17 21.83
CA LEU A 386 0.32 6.58 23.13
C LEU A 386 -0.33 7.97 23.07
N SER A 387 0.26 8.90 22.30
CA SER A 387 -0.31 10.23 22.07
C SER A 387 -1.58 10.17 21.23
N LEU A 388 -1.61 9.27 20.23
CA LEU A 388 -2.78 8.97 19.43
C LEU A 388 -3.92 8.45 20.31
N LYS A 389 -3.65 7.47 21.17
CA LYS A 389 -4.62 6.93 22.14
C LYS A 389 -5.29 8.05 22.93
N TYR A 390 -4.49 8.91 23.56
CA TYR A 390 -5.01 10.03 24.34
C TYR A 390 -5.90 10.97 23.50
N SER A 391 -5.49 11.25 22.27
CA SER A 391 -6.26 12.12 21.36
C SER A 391 -7.60 11.50 20.94
N VAL A 392 -7.61 10.21 20.62
CA VAL A 392 -8.83 9.45 20.29
C VAL A 392 -9.75 9.35 21.50
N GLU A 393 -9.21 9.09 22.71
CA GLU A 393 -9.99 9.06 23.96
C GLU A 393 -10.69 10.40 24.22
N ASN A 394 -9.96 11.51 24.08
CA ASN A 394 -10.50 12.85 24.28
C ASN A 394 -11.60 13.20 23.28
N LEU A 395 -11.40 12.88 21.99
CA LEU A 395 -12.43 13.11 20.98
C LEU A 395 -13.65 12.21 21.20
N HIS A 396 -13.45 10.96 21.62
CA HIS A 396 -14.54 10.04 21.93
C HIS A 396 -15.37 10.55 23.12
N GLN A 397 -14.73 10.98 24.21
CA GLN A 397 -15.41 11.55 25.38
C GLN A 397 -16.23 12.80 25.03
N LYS A 398 -15.78 13.57 24.05
CA LYS A 398 -16.47 14.77 23.55
C LYS A 398 -17.50 14.46 22.46
N ASN A 399 -17.68 13.20 22.06
CA ASN A 399 -18.52 12.79 20.93
C ASN A 399 -18.15 13.47 19.59
N LEU A 400 -16.85 13.74 19.38
CA LEU A 400 -16.31 14.40 18.19
C LEU A 400 -15.62 13.43 17.22
N PHE A 401 -15.49 12.16 17.60
CA PHE A 401 -14.89 11.16 16.73
C PHE A 401 -15.94 10.62 15.73
N PRO A 402 -15.62 10.50 14.42
CA PRO A 402 -16.65 10.30 13.39
C PRO A 402 -17.33 8.91 13.39
N TYR A 403 -16.76 7.94 14.07
CA TYR A 403 -17.32 6.59 14.25
C TYR A 403 -17.01 6.07 15.66
N ASN A 404 -17.42 4.84 15.98
CA ASN A 404 -17.18 4.24 17.30
C ASN A 404 -15.71 3.78 17.43
N PRO A 405 -14.86 4.43 18.26
CA PRO A 405 -13.45 4.09 18.35
C PRO A 405 -13.15 3.02 19.41
N LYS A 406 -14.15 2.40 20.06
CA LYS A 406 -13.94 1.49 21.20
C LYS A 406 -12.99 0.34 20.91
N VAL A 407 -13.07 -0.26 19.72
CA VAL A 407 -12.17 -1.35 19.32
C VAL A 407 -10.73 -0.84 19.17
N LEU A 408 -10.55 0.33 18.56
CA LEU A 408 -9.25 0.96 18.41
C LEU A 408 -8.64 1.32 19.77
N LEU A 409 -9.43 1.94 20.66
CA LEU A 409 -9.01 2.28 22.02
C LEU A 409 -8.61 1.06 22.83
N ARG A 410 -9.35 -0.05 22.70
CA ARG A 410 -8.98 -1.32 23.34
C ARG A 410 -7.61 -1.81 22.86
N ARG A 411 -7.37 -1.86 21.54
CA ARG A 411 -6.07 -2.31 20.99
C ARG A 411 -4.91 -1.37 21.36
N LEU A 412 -5.15 -0.07 21.39
CA LEU A 412 -4.15 0.90 21.85
C LEU A 412 -3.86 0.75 23.36
N THR A 413 -4.85 0.34 24.16
CA THR A 413 -4.66 0.03 25.59
C THR A 413 -3.84 -1.25 25.77
N GLU A 414 -4.14 -2.30 25.01
CA GLU A 414 -3.33 -3.54 24.98
C GLU A 414 -1.86 -3.22 24.59
N PHE A 415 -1.64 -2.36 23.59
CA PHE A 415 -0.31 -1.88 23.23
C PHE A 415 0.38 -1.10 24.37
N GLN A 416 -0.36 -0.23 25.06
CA GLN A 416 0.13 0.51 26.23
C GLN A 416 0.55 -0.45 27.36
N GLU A 417 -0.22 -1.49 27.64
CA GLU A 417 0.09 -2.50 28.65
C GLU A 417 1.35 -3.30 28.28
N LEU A 418 1.49 -3.72 27.02
CA LEU A 418 2.71 -4.38 26.53
C LEU A 418 3.95 -3.51 26.73
N CYS A 419 3.84 -2.21 26.47
CA CYS A 419 4.91 -1.24 26.69
C CYS A 419 5.39 -1.17 28.16
N PHE A 420 4.50 -1.42 29.14
CA PHE A 420 4.84 -1.41 30.56
C PHE A 420 5.32 -2.77 31.05
N ASN A 421 4.62 -3.85 30.67
CA ASN A 421 4.87 -5.19 31.19
C ASN A 421 6.18 -5.79 30.65
N LYS A 422 6.51 -5.54 29.37
CA LYS A 422 7.72 -6.08 28.73
C LYS A 422 8.87 -5.07 28.68
N GLY A 423 8.61 -3.78 28.90
CA GLY A 423 9.65 -2.74 29.03
C GLY A 423 10.48 -2.83 30.32
N CYS A 424 9.97 -3.52 31.36
CA CYS A 424 10.63 -3.66 32.66
C CYS A 424 11.55 -4.88 32.79
N MET A 425 11.51 -5.86 31.87
CA MET A 425 12.41 -7.03 31.91
C MET A 425 13.84 -6.72 31.45
N GLY A 426 14.09 -5.54 30.88
CA GLY A 426 15.43 -5.10 30.47
C GLY A 426 16.16 -4.27 31.54
N ARG A 427 16.14 -4.66 32.82
CA ARG A 427 17.03 -4.14 33.88
C ARG A 427 16.82 -4.84 35.24
N VAL A 428 16.96 -6.16 35.29
CA VAL A 428 17.34 -6.81 36.56
C VAL A 428 18.69 -7.46 36.30
N GLY A 429 19.74 -6.74 36.69
CA GLY A 429 21.09 -7.28 36.65
C GLY A 429 21.16 -8.57 37.45
N GLU A 430 21.92 -9.53 36.93
CA GLU A 430 22.47 -10.63 37.71
C GLU A 430 23.28 -10.04 38.87
N GLY A 431 22.59 -9.79 39.98
CA GLY A 431 23.20 -9.64 41.27
C GLY A 431 23.74 -11.00 41.67
N ARG A 432 25.07 -11.14 41.62
CA ARG A 432 25.81 -12.18 42.32
C ARG A 432 25.17 -12.42 43.68
N LEU A 433 24.78 -13.67 43.93
CA LEU A 433 24.67 -14.20 45.27
C LEU A 433 25.56 -15.45 45.33
N THR A 434 26.62 -15.28 46.13
CA THR A 434 27.62 -16.23 46.65
C THR A 434 28.55 -16.91 45.66
#